data_AF-B3E871-F1
#
_entry.id   AF-B3E871-F1
#
_cell.length_a   1.000
_cell.length_b   1.000
_cell.length_c   1.000
_cell.angle_alpha   90.00
_cell.angle_beta   90.00
_cell.angle_gamma   90.00
#
_symmetry.space_group_name_H-M   'P 1'
#
loop_
_entity.id
_entity.type
_entity.pdbx_description
1 polymer ?
#
loop_
_entity_poly.entity_id
_entity_poly.type
_entity_poly.pdbx_seq_one_letter_code
_entity_poly.pdbx_strand_id
1 'polypeptide(L)'
;MKEKLEQLFYFGLGSALMAKEKLEQAGESAKELKEENERKAREFFDQAVAKGSEEREQIKGSIKALLKEAIDELGLATKADLEALREELAKQRQGQL
;
A
#
# COMPACT_ATOMS: atom_id res chain seq x y z
N MET A 1 17.46 17.28 0.86
CA MET A 1 16.76 16.02 0.49
C MET A 1 17.11 14.86 1.42
N LYS A 2 18.39 14.59 1.71
CA LYS A 2 18.81 13.54 2.66
C LYS A 2 18.19 13.68 4.05
N GLU A 3 18.17 14.90 4.60
CA GLU A 3 17.58 15.18 5.93
C GLU A 3 16.08 14.88 6.02
N LYS A 4 15.31 15.09 4.95
CA LYS A 4 13.87 14.80 4.93
C LYS A 4 13.58 13.30 4.94
N LEU A 5 14.44 12.50 4.30
CA LEU A 5 14.34 11.05 4.28
C LEU A 5 14.69 10.45 5.64
N GLU A 6 15.72 11.00 6.29
CA GLU A 6 16.12 10.65 7.64
C GLU A 6 15.03 10.99 8.68
N GLN A 7 14.40 12.16 8.56
CA GLN A 7 13.23 12.52 9.37
C GLN A 7 12.04 11.56 9.17
N LEU A 8 11.75 11.15 7.95
CA LEU A 8 10.71 10.15 7.64
C LEU A 8 11.02 8.79 8.26
N PHE A 9 12.29 8.38 8.22
CA PHE A 9 12.75 7.12 8.80
C PHE A 9 12.62 7.13 10.33
N TYR A 10 13.08 8.19 10.99
CA TYR A 10 12.92 8.34 12.45
C TYR A 10 11.46 8.50 12.87
N PHE A 11 10.64 9.18 12.08
CA PHE A 11 9.21 9.27 12.31
C PHE A 11 8.54 7.89 12.24
N GLY A 12 8.90 7.08 11.23
CA GLY A 12 8.42 5.69 11.11
C GLY A 12 8.84 4.81 12.29
N LEU A 13 10.09 4.93 12.75
CA LEU A 13 10.58 4.20 13.92
C LEU A 13 9.90 4.65 15.21
N GLY A 14 9.76 5.96 15.43
CA GLY A 14 9.13 6.51 16.63
C GLY A 14 7.65 6.14 16.73
N SER A 15 6.92 6.18 15.60
CA SER A 15 5.51 5.77 15.56
C SER A 15 5.32 4.27 15.76
N ALA A 16 6.21 3.42 15.25
CA ALA A 16 6.18 1.97 15.50
C ALA A 16 6.47 1.62 16.97
N LEU A 17 7.44 2.30 17.60
CA LEU A 17 7.76 2.13 19.02
C LEU A 17 6.58 2.52 19.92
N MET A 18 5.96 3.68 19.68
CA MET A 18 4.78 4.10 20.44
C MET A 18 3.59 3.14 20.26
N ALA A 19 3.39 2.60 19.05
CA ALA A 19 2.36 1.58 18.82
C ALA A 19 2.63 0.31 19.65
N LYS A 20 3.89 -0.13 19.72
CA LYS A 20 4.30 -1.28 20.54
C LYS A 20 4.04 -1.04 22.03
N GLU A 21 4.41 0.13 22.56
CA GLU A 21 4.18 0.48 23.97
C GLU A 21 2.68 0.51 24.33
N LYS A 22 1.83 1.02 23.44
CA LYS A 22 0.38 1.01 23.63
C LYS A 22 -0.22 -0.40 23.67
N LEU A 23 0.30 -1.31 22.84
CA LEU A 23 -0.12 -2.71 22.83
C LEU A 23 0.31 -3.45 24.10
N GLU A 24 1.53 -3.22 24.58
CA GLU A 24 2.02 -3.81 25.83
C GLU A 24 1.22 -3.31 27.05
N GLN A 25 0.94 -2.00 27.14
CA GLN A 25 0.09 -1.41 28.19
C GLN A 25 -1.36 -1.94 28.17
N ALA A 26 -1.94 -2.10 26.97
CA ALA A 26 -3.26 -2.69 26.83
C ALA A 26 -3.28 -4.18 27.21
N GLY A 27 -2.19 -4.91 26.93
CA GLY A 27 -2.02 -6.32 27.31
C GLY A 27 -1.87 -6.53 28.82
N GLU A 28 -1.18 -5.64 29.54
CA GLU A 28 -1.12 -5.69 31.01
C GLU A 28 -2.47 -5.35 31.65
N SER A 29 -3.20 -4.36 31.11
CA SER A 29 -4.54 -3.98 31.58
C SER A 29 -5.61 -5.06 31.30
N ALA A 30 -5.38 -5.93 30.31
CA ALA A 30 -6.31 -7.00 29.92
C ALA A 30 -6.29 -8.21 30.87
N LYS A 31 -5.29 -8.35 31.75
CA LYS A 31 -5.21 -9.45 32.73
C LYS A 31 -6.30 -9.40 33.81
N GLU A 32 -6.94 -8.25 34.02
CA GLU A 32 -7.88 -8.04 35.14
C GLU A 32 -9.37 -8.27 34.78
N LEU A 33 -9.75 -8.48 33.52
CA LEU A 33 -11.16 -8.59 33.10
C LEU A 33 -11.37 -9.77 32.13
N LYS A 34 -11.55 -10.98 32.67
CA LYS A 34 -11.31 -12.23 31.92
C LYS A 34 -12.46 -12.80 31.06
N GLU A 35 -13.64 -12.19 30.94
CA GLU A 35 -14.68 -12.75 30.03
C GLU A 35 -15.33 -11.71 29.14
N GLU A 36 -15.60 -10.52 29.67
CA GLU A 36 -16.20 -9.43 28.87
C GLU A 36 -15.22 -8.86 27.83
N ASN A 37 -13.91 -8.85 28.13
CA ASN A 37 -12.89 -8.39 27.20
C ASN A 37 -12.63 -9.36 26.05
N GLU A 38 -12.76 -10.68 26.25
CA GLU A 38 -12.52 -11.64 25.17
C GLU A 38 -13.55 -11.49 24.04
N ARG A 39 -14.82 -11.23 24.40
CA ARG A 39 -15.88 -10.99 23.40
C ARG A 39 -15.66 -9.66 22.68
N LYS A 40 -15.37 -8.58 23.40
CA LYS A 40 -15.07 -7.26 22.81
C LYS A 40 -13.83 -7.29 21.92
N ALA A 41 -12.81 -8.06 22.29
CA ALA A 41 -11.60 -8.23 21.49
C ALA A 41 -11.87 -8.98 20.18
N ARG A 42 -12.71 -10.02 20.20
CA ARG A 42 -13.14 -10.72 18.98
C ARG A 42 -13.96 -9.82 18.06
N GLU A 43 -14.94 -9.11 18.61
CA GLU A 43 -15.75 -8.14 17.83
C GLU A 43 -14.90 -7.02 17.22
N PHE A 44 -13.92 -6.50 17.96
CA PHE A 44 -12.98 -5.51 17.46
C PHE A 44 -12.08 -6.06 16.35
N PHE A 45 -11.57 -7.29 16.52
CA PHE A 45 -10.77 -7.97 15.51
C PHE A 45 -11.57 -8.22 14.22
N ASP A 46 -12.79 -8.71 14.33
CA ASP A 46 -13.66 -8.98 13.18
C ASP A 46 -14.01 -7.68 12.44
N GLN A 47 -14.29 -6.59 13.17
CA GLN A 47 -14.51 -5.27 12.56
C GLN A 47 -13.25 -4.71 11.89
N ALA A 48 -12.07 -4.89 12.50
CA ALA A 48 -10.81 -4.46 11.92
C ALA A 48 -10.47 -5.24 10.64
N VAL A 49 -10.73 -6.55 10.62
CA VAL A 49 -10.54 -7.40 9.43
C VAL A 49 -11.53 -7.00 8.32
N ALA A 50 -12.80 -6.80 8.64
CA ALA A 50 -13.82 -6.39 7.67
C ALA A 50 -13.48 -5.02 7.06
N LYS A 51 -13.17 -4.02 7.90
CA LYS A 51 -12.79 -2.67 7.45
C LYS A 51 -11.49 -2.67 6.65
N GLY A 52 -10.48 -3.42 7.11
CA GLY A 52 -9.22 -3.56 6.39
C GLY A 52 -9.38 -4.25 5.03
N SER A 53 -10.30 -5.21 4.90
CA SER A 53 -10.60 -5.85 3.63
C SER A 53 -11.28 -4.89 2.64
N GLU A 54 -12.22 -4.07 3.13
CA GLU A 54 -12.92 -3.07 2.31
C GLU A 54 -11.99 -1.93 1.87
N GLU A 55 -11.19 -1.38 2.80
CA GLU A 55 -10.21 -0.33 2.52
C GLU A 55 -9.10 -0.83 1.59
N ARG A 56 -8.71 -2.11 1.66
CA ARG A 56 -7.63 -2.67 0.84
C ARG A 56 -7.92 -2.57 -0.66
N GLU A 57 -9.13 -2.89 -1.12
CA GLU A 57 -9.43 -2.84 -2.55
C GLU A 57 -9.58 -1.39 -3.03
N GLN A 58 -10.10 -0.48 -2.18
CA GLN A 58 -10.14 0.95 -2.46
C GLN A 58 -8.73 1.55 -2.57
N ILE A 59 -7.84 1.27 -1.60
CA ILE A 59 -6.45 1.74 -1.59
C ILE A 59 -5.69 1.22 -2.83
N LYS A 60 -5.86 -0.07 -3.16
CA LYS A 60 -5.26 -0.65 -4.36
C LYS A 60 -5.76 0.00 -5.64
N GLY A 61 -7.05 0.36 -5.71
CA GLY A 61 -7.62 1.14 -6.81
C GLY A 61 -6.96 2.51 -6.93
N SER A 62 -6.87 3.25 -5.83
CA SER A 62 -6.24 4.57 -5.78
C SER A 62 -4.76 4.53 -6.17
N ILE A 63 -4.01 3.53 -5.71
CA ILE A 63 -2.59 3.37 -6.09
C ILE A 63 -2.45 3.11 -7.59
N LYS A 64 -3.30 2.25 -8.17
CA LYS A 64 -3.28 1.99 -9.62
C LYS A 64 -3.61 3.24 -10.42
N ALA A 65 -4.57 4.04 -9.96
CA ALA A 65 -4.94 5.30 -10.61
C ALA A 65 -3.77 6.30 -10.59
N LEU A 66 -3.16 6.51 -9.43
CA LEU A 66 -1.99 7.39 -9.27
C LEU A 66 -0.80 6.96 -10.14
N LEU A 67 -0.54 5.65 -10.23
CA LEU A 67 0.53 5.14 -11.09
C LEU A 67 0.23 5.37 -12.57
N LYS A 68 -1.04 5.22 -12.99
CA LYS A 68 -1.44 5.47 -14.36
C LYS A 68 -1.32 6.95 -14.72
N GLU A 69 -1.80 7.83 -13.85
CA GLU A 69 -1.66 9.27 -13.99
C GLU A 69 -0.20 9.69 -14.11
N ALA A 70 0.68 9.17 -13.25
CA ALA A 70 2.11 9.44 -13.34
C ALA A 70 2.76 8.93 -14.65
N ILE A 71 2.34 7.77 -15.16
CA ILE A 71 2.81 7.24 -16.45
C ILE A 71 2.42 8.18 -17.59
N ASP A 72 1.17 8.66 -17.59
CA ASP A 72 0.63 9.53 -18.62
C ASP A 72 1.28 10.92 -18.57
N GLU A 73 1.41 11.53 -17.38
CA GLU A 73 2.02 12.86 -17.18
C GLU A 73 3.51 12.88 -17.55
N LEU A 74 4.24 11.82 -17.24
CA LEU A 74 5.67 11.69 -17.56
C LEU A 74 5.91 11.20 -19.00
N GLY A 75 4.87 10.87 -19.75
CA GLY A 75 4.97 10.37 -21.13
C GLY A 75 5.70 9.04 -21.23
N LEU A 76 5.56 8.16 -20.23
CA LEU A 76 6.24 6.88 -20.21
C LEU A 76 5.54 5.87 -21.12
N ALA A 77 6.27 5.27 -22.06
CA ALA A 77 5.73 4.22 -22.92
C ALA A 77 5.45 2.94 -22.12
N THR A 78 4.26 2.38 -22.31
CA THR A 78 3.88 1.08 -21.74
C THR A 78 4.46 -0.07 -22.56
N LYS A 79 4.39 -1.29 -22.02
CA LYS A 79 4.81 -2.49 -22.77
C LYS A 79 4.01 -2.66 -24.07
N ALA A 80 2.71 -2.37 -24.03
CA ALA A 80 1.86 -2.46 -25.21
C ALA A 80 2.31 -1.46 -26.30
N ASP A 81 2.66 -0.24 -25.90
CA ASP A 81 3.18 0.78 -26.83
C ASP A 81 4.50 0.32 -27.47
N LEU A 82 5.38 -0.31 -26.68
CA LEU A 82 6.64 -0.87 -27.18
C LEU A 82 6.43 -2.07 -28.12
N GLU A 83 5.43 -2.90 -27.87
CA GLU A 83 5.08 -4.02 -28.74
C GLU A 83 4.49 -3.54 -30.07
N ALA A 84 3.54 -2.61 -30.02
CA ALA A 84 2.98 -1.96 -31.21
C ALA A 84 4.09 -1.31 -32.06
N LEU A 85 5.02 -0.60 -31.43
CA LEU A 85 6.17 0.01 -32.10
C LEU A 85 7.07 -1.04 -32.78
N ARG A 86 7.32 -2.18 -32.12
CA ARG A 86 8.13 -3.27 -32.70
C ARG A 86 7.45 -3.90 -33.92
N GLU A 87 6.14 -4.11 -33.87
CA GLU A 87 5.38 -4.66 -35.01
C GLU A 87 5.40 -3.70 -36.20
N GLU A 88 5.22 -2.40 -35.95
CA GLU A 88 5.26 -1.39 -37.01
C GLU A 88 6.64 -1.34 -37.68
N LEU A 89 7.71 -1.36 -36.88
CA LEU A 89 9.08 -1.42 -37.40
C LEU A 89 9.36 -2.70 -38.19
N ALA A 90 8.79 -3.84 -37.77
CA ALA A 90 8.93 -5.10 -38.50
C ALA A 90 8.23 -5.05 -39.86
N LYS A 91 7.01 -4.48 -39.92
CA LYS A 91 6.26 -4.30 -41.18
C LYS A 91 6.97 -3.35 -42.14
N GLN A 92 7.50 -2.23 -41.65
CA GLN A 92 8.26 -1.28 -42.46
C GLN A 92 9.53 -1.90 -43.06
N ARG A 93 10.24 -2.75 -42.30
CA ARG A 93 11.42 -3.46 -42.79
C ARG A 93 11.11 -4.50 -43.87
N GLN A 94 9.94 -5.11 -43.83
CA GLN A 94 9.51 -6.08 -44.85
C GLN A 94 9.05 -5.43 -46.15
N GLY A 95 8.52 -4.20 -46.10
CA GLY A 95 8.13 -3.44 -47.29
C GLY A 95 9.27 -2.74 -48.04
N GLN A 96 10.51 -2.80 -47.52
CA GLN A 96 11.72 -2.25 -48.15
C GLN A 96 12.60 -3.31 -48.83
N LEU A 97 12.18 -4.58 -48.82
CA LEU A 97 12.79 -5.70 -49.56
C LEU A 97 11.94 -6.04 -50.79
#